data_AF-A0A969IT79-F1
#
_entry.id   AF-A0A969IT79-F1
#
_cell.length_a   1.000
_cell.length_b   1.000
_cell.length_c   1.000
_cell.angle_alpha   90.00
_cell.angle_beta   90.00
_cell.angle_gamma   90.00
#
_symmetry.space_group_name_H-M   'P 1'
#
loop_
_entity.id
_entity.type
_entity.pdbx_description
1 polymer ?
#
loop_
_entity_poly.entity_id
_entity_poly.type
_entity_poly.pdbx_seq_one_letter_code
_entity_poly.pdbx_strand_id
1 'polypeptide(L)'
;MGLSERDMNMIAWLANDAEGFGVVLCTDPAIMAQYLEQLQQIDRHAQTLRELAEIMRANRPEAAIGAVRLGALRSELEEAIAA
;
A
#
# COMPACT_ATOMS: atom_id res chain seq x y z
N MET A 1 9.06 8.90 18.48
CA MET A 1 9.14 9.98 17.48
C MET A 1 7.98 9.76 16.53
N GLY A 2 7.06 10.72 16.42
CA GLY A 2 5.96 10.61 15.47
C GLY A 2 6.46 10.85 14.05
N LEU A 3 5.93 10.10 13.08
CA LEU A 3 6.19 10.32 11.66
C LEU A 3 5.61 11.70 11.25
N SER A 4 6.34 12.44 10.44
CA SER A 4 5.97 13.80 10.03
C SER A 4 4.98 13.79 8.87
N GLU A 5 4.31 14.92 8.63
CA GLU A 5 3.45 15.12 7.44
C GLU A 5 4.21 14.88 6.12
N ARG A 6 5.51 15.20 6.10
CA ARG A 6 6.39 14.89 4.98
C ARG A 6 6.50 13.38 4.74
N ASP A 7 6.60 12.58 5.79
CA ASP A 7 6.74 11.12 5.68
C ASP A 7 5.45 10.49 5.15
N MET A 8 4.30 10.96 5.64
CA MET A 8 2.97 10.55 5.13
C MET A 8 2.81 10.86 3.64
N ASN A 9 3.21 12.07 3.23
CA ASN A 9 3.12 12.49 1.83
C ASN A 9 4.10 11.74 0.93
N MET A 10 5.28 11.38 1.43
CA MET A 10 6.23 10.54 0.71
C MET A 10 5.66 9.14 0.45
N ILE A 11 5.04 8.51 1.45
CA ILE A 11 4.44 7.18 1.29
C ILE A 11 3.30 7.21 0.28
N ALA A 12 2.43 8.22 0.35
CA ALA A 12 1.36 8.38 -0.62
C ALA A 12 1.88 8.60 -2.05
N TRP A 13 2.97 9.38 -2.19
CA TRP A 13 3.64 9.56 -3.48
C TRP A 13 4.20 8.24 -4.03
N LEU A 14 4.91 7.46 -3.21
CA LEU A 14 5.43 6.15 -3.59
C LEU A 14 4.32 5.18 -4.01
N ALA A 15 3.18 5.23 -3.32
CA ALA A 15 2.03 4.39 -3.66
C ALA A 15 1.49 4.71 -5.06
N ASN A 16 1.36 6.00 -5.38
CA ASN A 16 0.92 6.46 -6.69
C ASN A 16 1.94 6.16 -7.79
N ASP A 17 3.24 6.29 -7.50
CA ASP A 17 4.32 5.98 -8.45
C ASP A 17 4.33 4.48 -8.80
N ALA A 18 4.20 3.61 -7.78
CA ALA A 18 4.08 2.17 -7.97
C ALA A 18 2.84 1.77 -8.80
N GLU A 19 1.68 2.41 -8.54
CA GLU A 19 0.47 2.21 -9.34
C GLU A 19 0.67 2.67 -10.79
N GLY A 20 1.35 3.80 -11.01
CA GLY A 20 1.69 4.31 -12.33
C GLY A 20 2.51 3.31 -13.16
N PHE A 21 3.50 2.65 -12.56
CA PHE A 21 4.23 1.57 -13.23
C PHE A 21 3.34 0.39 -13.60
N GLY A 22 2.48 -0.06 -12.68
CA GLY A 22 1.53 -1.14 -12.93
C GLY A 22 0.59 -0.84 -14.10
N VAL A 23 0.04 0.37 -14.16
CA VAL A 23 -0.83 0.82 -15.26
C VAL A 23 -0.12 0.74 -16.60
N VAL A 24 1.10 1.27 -16.71
CA VAL A 24 1.86 1.27 -17.96
C VAL A 24 2.19 -0.16 -18.40
N LEU A 25 2.69 -1.00 -17.48
CA LEU A 25 3.07 -2.37 -17.80
C LEU A 25 1.87 -3.24 -18.20
N CYS A 26 0.70 -2.98 -17.63
CA CYS A 26 -0.55 -3.64 -18.01
C CYS A 26 -1.13 -3.20 -19.36
N THR A 27 -0.52 -2.24 -20.07
CA THR A 27 -0.97 -1.87 -21.42
C THR A 27 -0.48 -2.82 -22.51
N ASP A 28 0.59 -3.58 -22.25
CA ASP A 28 1.14 -4.56 -23.18
C ASP A 28 0.67 -5.98 -22.82
N PRO A 29 -0.18 -6.62 -23.65
CA PRO A 29 -0.68 -7.97 -23.39
C PRO A 29 0.43 -9.04 -23.28
N ALA A 30 1.57 -8.86 -23.97
CA ALA A 30 2.67 -9.80 -23.89
C ALA A 30 3.37 -9.73 -22.53
N ILE A 31 3.58 -8.51 -22.01
CA ILE A 31 4.11 -8.30 -20.65
C ILE A 31 3.14 -8.83 -19.60
N MET A 32 1.84 -8.55 -19.74
CA MET A 32 0.82 -9.08 -18.83
C MET A 32 0.83 -10.61 -18.79
N ALA A 33 0.86 -11.26 -19.95
CA ALA A 33 0.85 -12.71 -20.04
C ALA A 33 2.10 -13.34 -19.41
N GLN A 34 3.26 -12.71 -19.58
CA GLN A 34 4.53 -13.23 -19.10
C GLN A 34 4.78 -12.96 -17.60
N TYR A 35 4.28 -11.83 -17.09
CA TYR A 35 4.65 -11.32 -15.76
C TYR A 35 3.44 -11.04 -14.85
N LEU A 36 2.31 -11.70 -15.07
CA LEU A 36 1.06 -11.46 -14.33
C LEU A 36 1.26 -11.49 -12.82
N GLU A 37 2.03 -12.46 -12.30
CA GLU A 37 2.28 -12.58 -10.86
C GLU A 37 3.06 -11.40 -10.29
N GLN A 38 4.09 -10.95 -11.01
CA GLN A 38 4.91 -9.81 -10.62
C GLN A 38 4.11 -8.50 -10.70
N LEU A 39 3.25 -8.35 -11.71
CA LEU A 39 2.34 -7.21 -11.82
C LEU A 39 1.33 -7.18 -10.66
N GLN A 40 0.80 -8.34 -10.26
CA GLN A 40 -0.03 -8.45 -9.06
C GLN A 40 0.75 -8.14 -7.77
N GLN A 41 2.04 -8.46 -7.69
CA GLN A 41 2.89 -8.08 -6.56
C GLN A 41 3.07 -6.55 -6.48
N ILE A 42 3.31 -5.89 -7.62
CA ILE A 42 3.40 -4.42 -7.71
C ILE A 42 2.09 -3.78 -7.25
N ASP A 43 0.94 -4.26 -7.75
CA ASP A 43 -0.38 -3.77 -7.33
C ASP A 43 -0.59 -3.94 -5.81
N ARG A 44 -0.25 -5.11 -5.26
CA ARG A 44 -0.31 -5.32 -3.80
C ARG A 44 0.57 -4.34 -3.02
N HIS A 45 1.78 -4.05 -3.50
CA HIS A 45 2.66 -3.06 -2.86
C HIS A 45 2.07 -1.64 -2.92
N ALA A 46 1.54 -1.23 -4.07
CA ALA A 46 0.87 0.07 -4.19
C ALA A 46 -0.33 0.17 -3.25
N GLN A 47 -1.13 -0.88 -3.13
CA GLN A 47 -2.26 -0.95 -2.18
C GLN A 47 -1.78 -0.88 -0.73
N THR A 48 -0.74 -1.64 -0.35
CA THR A 48 -0.14 -1.58 1.00
C THR A 48 0.31 -0.16 1.35
N LEU A 49 1.03 0.51 0.45
CA LEU A 49 1.51 1.88 0.69
C LEU A 49 0.35 2.88 0.83
N ARG A 50 -0.72 2.73 0.03
CA ARG A 50 -1.93 3.56 0.16
C ARG A 50 -2.59 3.37 1.52
N GLU A 51 -2.81 2.12 1.93
CA GLU A 51 -3.45 1.83 3.22
C GLU A 51 -2.62 2.33 4.41
N LEU A 52 -1.29 2.19 4.36
CA LEU A 52 -0.40 2.75 5.37
C LEU A 52 -0.46 4.29 5.43
N ALA A 53 -0.47 4.97 4.28
CA ALA A 53 -0.60 6.43 4.25
C ALA A 53 -1.92 6.90 4.88
N GLU A 54 -3.02 6.20 4.61
CA GLU A 54 -4.33 6.53 5.19
C GLU A 54 -4.38 6.28 6.70
N ILE A 55 -3.81 5.16 7.19
CA ILE A 55 -3.70 4.88 8.63
C ILE A 55 -2.89 5.97 9.33
N MET A 56 -1.77 6.38 8.75
CA MET A 56 -0.91 7.41 9.34
C MET A 56 -1.58 8.79 9.39
N ARG A 57 -2.45 9.10 8.43
CA ARG A 57 -3.24 10.34 8.40
C ARG A 57 -4.47 10.31 9.31
N ALA A 58 -4.90 9.14 9.74
CA ALA A 58 -6.09 9.00 10.55
C ALA A 58 -5.90 9.66 11.93
N ASN A 59 -6.94 10.35 12.41
CA ASN A 59 -6.96 10.91 13.77
C ASN A 59 -6.82 9.84 14.87
N ARG A 60 -7.18 8.59 14.55
CA ARG A 60 -7.06 7.41 15.42
C ARG A 60 -6.51 6.23 14.62
N PRO A 61 -5.18 6.13 14.46
CA PRO A 61 -4.53 5.12 13.61
C PRO A 61 -4.92 3.68 13.99
N GLU A 62 -5.08 3.39 15.27
CA GLU A 62 -5.44 2.05 15.76
C GLU A 62 -6.85 1.64 15.30
N ALA A 63 -7.79 2.60 15.27
CA ALA A 63 -9.12 2.35 14.75
C ALA A 63 -9.13 2.21 13.21
N ALA A 64 -8.21 2.89 12.53
CA ALA A 64 -8.07 2.82 11.08
C ALA A 64 -7.55 1.46 10.60
N ILE A 65 -6.77 0.74 11.41
CA ILE A 65 -6.29 -0.63 11.10
C ILE A 65 -7.48 -1.58 10.83
N GLY A 66 -8.58 -1.47 11.57
CA GLY A 66 -9.76 -2.30 11.36
C GLY A 66 -10.45 -2.09 10.00
N ALA A 67 -10.18 -0.97 9.31
CA ALA A 67 -10.72 -0.65 7.99
C ALA A 67 -9.81 -1.10 6.83
N VAL A 68 -8.62 -1.60 7.13
CA VAL A 68 -7.66 -2.13 6.14
C VAL A 68 -8.27 -3.33 5.41
N ARG A 69 -8.26 -3.28 4.08
CA ARG A 69 -8.86 -4.28 3.20
C ARG A 69 -7.89 -5.40 2.86
N LEU A 70 -6.59 -5.11 2.84
CA LEU A 70 -5.57 -6.13 2.67
C LEU A 70 -5.45 -6.98 3.94
N GLY A 71 -6.04 -8.17 3.93
CA GLY A 71 -6.11 -9.04 5.10
C GLY A 71 -4.74 -9.33 5.73
N ALA A 72 -3.73 -9.65 4.91
CA ALA A 72 -2.38 -9.90 5.41
C ALA A 72 -1.75 -8.65 6.07
N LEU A 73 -1.89 -7.48 5.46
CA LEU A 73 -1.41 -6.22 6.04
C LEU A 73 -2.13 -5.91 7.36
N ARG A 74 -3.45 -6.08 7.39
CA ARG A 74 -4.25 -5.86 8.60
C ARG A 74 -3.76 -6.75 9.74
N SER A 75 -3.56 -8.04 9.49
CA SER A 75 -3.08 -8.98 10.50
C SER A 75 -1.71 -8.59 11.05
N GLU A 76 -0.75 -8.25 10.18
CA GLU A 76 0.58 -7.78 10.60
C GLU A 76 0.50 -6.50 11.46
N LEU A 77 -0.38 -5.56 11.08
CA LEU A 77 -0.60 -4.33 11.85
C LEU A 77 -1.27 -4.59 13.20
N GLU A 78 -2.26 -5.48 13.25
CA GLU A 78 -2.94 -5.91 14.49
C GLU A 78 -1.97 -6.61 15.45
N GLU A 79 -1.05 -7.44 14.93
CA GLU A 79 0.01 -8.06 15.73
C GLU A 79 1.01 -7.02 16.25
N ALA A 80 1.44 -6.08 15.39
CA ALA A 80 2.40 -5.05 15.76
C ALA A 80 1.90 -4.10 16.85
N ILE A 81 0.59 -3.83 16.93
CA ILE A 81 0.01 -2.99 18.01
C ILE A 81 -0.27 -3.77 19.30
N ALA A 82 -0.33 -5.10 19.24
CA ALA A 82 -0.56 -5.95 20.40
C ALA A 82 0.73 -6.29 21.17
N ALA A 83 1.89 -6.10 20.54
CA ALA A 83 3.23 -6.31 21.10
C ALA A 83 3.74 -5.11 21.92
#